data_AF-A0A965B980-F1
#
_entry.id   AF-A0A965B980-F1
#
_cell.length_a   1.000
_cell.length_b   1.000
_cell.length_c   1.000
_cell.angle_alpha   90.00
_cell.angle_beta   90.00
_cell.angle_gamma   90.00
#
_symmetry.space_group_name_H-M   'P 1'
#
loop_
_entity.id
_entity.type
_entity.pdbx_description
1 polymer ?
#
loop_
_entity_poly.entity_id
_entity_poly.type
_entity_poly.pdbx_seq_one_letter_code
_entity_poly.pdbx_strand_id
1 'polypeptide(L)'
;QQAAADLNDEPSVASDTTFILVANPTLGAFSSSYGSYVPLFDYVPRPIADTRFNTIAVVNEYDAWADPISQPDNALAVLNSIMAMAFVHPVAHFSDLSSVPQENITSTVNDQGGTLSFYLVPAKQLPLTMPLRQAGVPDEVVNEIDATLRPTIDAAYARNRPPPSATVATAVEPITSGSVDRTSASVKPSKGSRENANPSRRVSAARPDAPDVSPSTRRGSSLPPSAAGTSAPRSPVR
;
A
#
# COMPACT_ATOMS: atom_id res chain seq x y z
N GLN A 1 6.32 -8.15 3.35
CA GLN A 1 7.60 -7.42 3.25
C GLN A 1 8.32 -7.27 4.58
N GLN A 2 7.68 -6.83 5.67
CA GLN A 2 8.36 -6.67 6.97
C GLN A 2 8.98 -7.97 7.48
N ALA A 3 8.28 -9.10 7.34
CA ALA A 3 8.83 -10.42 7.67
C ALA A 3 10.15 -10.74 6.96
N ALA A 4 10.34 -10.31 5.71
CA ALA A 4 11.60 -10.51 4.99
C ALA A 4 12.74 -9.71 5.64
N ALA A 5 12.45 -8.47 6.04
CA ALA A 5 13.40 -7.61 6.74
C ALA A 5 13.74 -8.18 8.13
N ASP A 6 12.74 -8.59 8.90
CA ASP A 6 12.93 -9.12 10.25
C ASP A 6 13.75 -10.42 10.27
N LEU A 7 13.62 -11.22 9.21
CA LEU A 7 14.34 -12.50 9.05
C LEU A 7 15.70 -12.34 8.35
N ASN A 8 16.07 -11.13 7.91
CA ASN A 8 17.26 -10.91 7.09
C ASN A 8 18.59 -11.20 7.81
N ASP A 9 18.59 -11.18 9.13
CA ASP A 9 19.77 -11.52 9.94
C ASP A 9 19.63 -12.88 10.65
N GLU A 10 18.53 -13.60 10.41
CA GLU A 10 18.24 -14.89 11.06
C GLU A 10 18.88 -16.06 10.27
N PRO A 11 20.01 -16.64 10.73
CA PRO A 11 20.75 -17.65 9.96
C PRO A 11 19.99 -18.98 9.82
N SER A 12 18.98 -19.23 10.66
CA SER A 12 18.16 -20.44 10.56
C SER A 12 17.20 -20.42 9.36
N VAL A 13 16.92 -19.26 8.77
CA VAL A 13 16.11 -19.15 7.55
C VAL A 13 16.99 -19.40 6.32
N ALA A 14 16.61 -20.35 5.49
CA ALA A 14 17.38 -20.72 4.31
C ALA A 14 17.52 -19.55 3.32
N SER A 15 18.70 -19.35 2.74
CA SER A 15 18.99 -18.24 1.82
C SER A 15 18.22 -18.31 0.50
N ASP A 16 17.69 -19.49 0.14
CA ASP A 16 16.83 -19.69 -1.03
C ASP A 16 15.35 -19.39 -0.75
N THR A 17 15.01 -18.93 0.47
CA THR A 17 13.66 -18.48 0.81
C THR A 17 13.23 -17.34 -0.11
N THR A 18 12.01 -17.42 -0.62
CA THR A 18 11.41 -16.40 -1.47
C THR A 18 10.17 -15.81 -0.82
N PHE A 19 10.10 -14.48 -0.76
CA PHE A 19 8.91 -13.75 -0.30
C PHE A 19 8.07 -13.33 -1.49
N ILE A 20 6.75 -13.55 -1.42
CA ILE A 20 5.83 -13.13 -2.47
C ILE A 20 4.95 -12.01 -1.92
N LEU A 21 4.92 -10.89 -2.64
CA LEU A 21 4.09 -9.73 -2.37
C LEU A 21 3.06 -9.63 -3.49
N VAL A 22 1.80 -9.83 -3.17
CA VAL A 22 0.69 -9.73 -4.14
C VAL A 22 -0.14 -8.51 -3.80
N ALA A 23 -0.48 -7.71 -4.81
CA ALA A 23 -1.34 -6.53 -4.66
C ALA A 23 -0.89 -5.61 -3.50
N ASN A 24 0.43 -5.46 -3.34
CA ASN A 24 1.00 -4.75 -2.20
C ASN A 24 0.72 -3.24 -2.30
N PRO A 25 -0.04 -2.65 -1.35
CA PRO A 25 -0.47 -1.25 -1.46
C PRO A 25 0.68 -0.24 -1.33
N THR A 26 1.82 -0.66 -0.79
CA THR A 26 3.06 0.13 -0.80
C THR A 26 3.55 0.45 -2.20
N LEU A 27 3.29 -0.41 -3.19
CA LEU A 27 3.70 -0.20 -4.57
C LEU A 27 2.82 0.83 -5.29
N GLY A 28 1.57 1.01 -4.84
CA GLY A 28 0.58 1.90 -5.45
C GLY A 28 0.05 2.96 -4.49
N ALA A 29 -1.13 2.75 -3.93
CA ALA A 29 -1.90 3.72 -3.15
C ALA A 29 -1.13 4.36 -1.98
N PHE A 30 -0.13 3.67 -1.44
CA PHE A 30 0.70 4.16 -0.34
C PHE A 30 2.16 4.46 -0.73
N SER A 31 2.47 4.50 -2.02
CA SER A 31 3.83 4.74 -2.54
C SER A 31 4.42 6.11 -2.17
N SER A 32 3.58 7.09 -1.83
CA SER A 32 3.96 8.44 -1.40
C SER A 32 3.86 8.66 0.11
N SER A 33 3.49 7.64 0.88
CA SER A 33 3.16 7.74 2.32
C SER A 33 4.03 6.86 3.20
N TYR A 34 5.27 6.57 2.77
CA TYR A 34 6.19 5.77 3.56
C TYR A 34 6.46 6.39 4.94
N GLY A 35 6.41 5.55 5.97
CA GLY A 35 6.58 5.95 7.36
C GLY A 35 5.34 6.58 8.01
N SER A 36 4.30 6.92 7.24
CA SER A 36 3.05 7.47 7.77
C SER A 36 2.13 6.36 8.26
N TYR A 37 1.65 6.44 9.50
CA TYR A 37 0.66 5.51 10.02
C TYR A 37 -0.70 5.72 9.34
N VAL A 38 -1.30 4.64 8.85
CA VAL A 38 -2.62 4.60 8.22
C VAL A 38 -3.62 3.96 9.20
N PRO A 39 -4.40 4.73 9.96
CA PRO A 39 -5.19 4.21 11.09
C PRO A 39 -6.23 3.18 10.71
N LEU A 40 -6.83 3.31 9.53
CA LEU A 40 -7.88 2.40 9.06
C LEU A 40 -7.38 0.95 8.88
N PHE A 41 -6.08 0.77 8.63
CA PHE A 41 -5.49 -0.54 8.33
C PHE A 41 -4.45 -0.99 9.36
N ASP A 42 -4.23 -0.22 10.44
CA ASP A 42 -3.13 -0.43 11.39
C ASP A 42 -1.79 -0.71 10.67
N TYR A 43 -1.51 0.11 9.66
CA TYR A 43 -0.45 -0.14 8.68
C TYR A 43 0.49 1.04 8.57
N VAL A 44 1.79 0.77 8.49
CA VAL A 44 2.82 1.75 8.13
C VAL A 44 3.47 1.29 6.81
N PRO A 45 3.17 1.97 5.69
CA PRO A 45 3.83 1.69 4.42
C PRO A 45 5.35 1.86 4.55
N ARG A 46 6.11 0.92 4.02
CA ARG A 46 7.59 0.97 3.96
C ARG A 46 8.04 0.60 2.55
N PRO A 47 9.18 1.07 2.04
CA PRO A 47 9.74 0.53 0.81
C PRO A 47 9.99 -0.98 0.94
N ILE A 48 10.10 -1.69 -0.19
CA ILE A 48 10.54 -3.09 -0.17
C ILE A 48 11.97 -3.10 0.39
N ALA A 49 12.19 -3.87 1.45
CA ALA A 49 13.48 -3.95 2.12
C ALA A 49 14.50 -4.69 1.26
N ASP A 50 15.74 -4.21 1.26
CA ASP A 50 16.86 -4.95 0.70
C ASP A 50 17.20 -6.09 1.67
N THR A 51 17.15 -7.32 1.18
CA THR A 51 17.39 -8.54 1.97
C THR A 51 18.18 -9.55 1.14
N ARG A 52 18.79 -10.54 1.81
CA ARG A 52 19.45 -11.69 1.18
C ARG A 52 18.48 -12.62 0.46
N PHE A 53 17.18 -12.44 0.67
CA PHE A 53 16.13 -13.28 0.11
C PHE A 53 15.67 -12.77 -1.25
N ASN A 54 15.19 -13.69 -2.08
CA ASN A 54 14.48 -13.30 -3.28
C ASN A 54 13.08 -12.79 -2.92
N THR A 55 12.62 -11.79 -3.65
CA THR A 55 11.27 -11.23 -3.52
C THR A 55 10.59 -11.21 -4.88
N ILE A 56 9.38 -11.75 -4.95
CA ILE A 56 8.50 -11.63 -6.12
C ILE A 56 7.40 -10.63 -5.77
N ALA A 57 7.36 -9.52 -6.50
CA ALA A 57 6.28 -8.54 -6.41
C ALA A 57 5.33 -8.72 -7.60
N VAL A 58 4.07 -9.06 -7.32
CA VAL A 58 3.02 -9.26 -8.32
C VAL A 58 2.03 -8.10 -8.23
N VAL A 59 1.93 -7.35 -9.30
CA VAL A 59 0.96 -6.26 -9.49
C VAL A 59 0.06 -6.62 -10.65
N ASN A 60 -1.25 -6.60 -10.41
CA ASN A 60 -2.22 -6.76 -11.48
C ASN A 60 -2.54 -5.38 -12.08
N GLU A 61 -2.60 -5.32 -13.41
CA GLU A 61 -2.89 -4.08 -14.13
C GLU A 61 -4.22 -3.48 -13.65
N TYR A 62 -4.19 -2.16 -13.40
CA TYR A 62 -5.27 -1.33 -12.90
C TYR A 62 -5.68 -1.54 -11.44
N ASP A 63 -5.05 -2.46 -10.69
CA ASP A 63 -5.33 -2.65 -9.27
C ASP A 63 -5.13 -1.34 -8.49
N ALA A 64 -6.22 -0.79 -7.94
CA ALA A 64 -6.18 0.51 -7.26
C ALA A 64 -5.28 0.55 -6.03
N TRP A 65 -4.94 -0.60 -5.43
CA TRP A 65 -3.98 -0.65 -4.33
C TRP A 65 -2.54 -0.68 -4.83
N ALA A 66 -2.25 -1.45 -5.88
CA ALA A 66 -0.89 -1.82 -6.22
C ALA A 66 -0.34 -1.18 -7.49
N ASP A 67 -1.21 -0.74 -8.41
CA ASP A 67 -0.86 -0.13 -9.69
C ASP A 67 -1.19 1.39 -9.65
N PRO A 68 -0.20 2.25 -9.34
CA PRO A 68 -0.45 3.68 -9.15
C PRO A 68 -0.78 4.39 -10.45
N ILE A 69 -1.82 5.22 -10.41
CA ILE A 69 -2.14 6.18 -11.48
C ILE A 69 -1.17 7.37 -11.39
N SER A 70 -0.46 7.65 -12.48
CA SER A 70 0.47 8.79 -12.58
C SER A 70 -0.23 10.10 -12.96
N GLN A 71 -1.41 10.02 -13.59
CA GLN A 71 -2.21 11.17 -14.02
C GLN A 71 -3.63 11.07 -13.42
N PRO A 72 -3.82 11.53 -12.16
CA PRO A 72 -5.09 11.36 -11.44
C PRO A 72 -6.25 12.22 -11.99
N ASP A 73 -5.97 13.15 -12.89
CA ASP A 73 -6.94 13.95 -13.63
C ASP A 73 -7.61 13.16 -14.79
N ASN A 74 -7.06 12.00 -15.17
CA ASN A 74 -7.70 11.10 -16.11
C ASN A 74 -8.85 10.32 -15.44
N ALA A 75 -10.06 10.87 -15.53
CA ALA A 75 -11.26 10.29 -14.91
C ALA A 75 -11.57 8.85 -15.38
N LEU A 76 -11.26 8.50 -16.63
CA LEU A 76 -11.46 7.12 -17.12
C LEU A 76 -10.53 6.14 -16.43
N ALA A 77 -9.27 6.51 -16.23
CA ALA A 77 -8.31 5.67 -15.52
C ALA A 77 -8.68 5.50 -14.04
N VAL A 78 -9.17 6.57 -13.39
CA VAL A 78 -9.66 6.53 -12.01
C VAL A 78 -10.89 5.64 -11.88
N LEU A 79 -11.89 5.79 -12.75
CA LEU A 79 -13.07 4.92 -12.74
C LEU A 79 -12.68 3.46 -13.02
N ASN A 80 -11.76 3.22 -13.96
CA ASN A 80 -11.26 1.89 -14.25
C ASN A 80 -10.57 1.26 -13.04
N SER A 81 -9.73 1.98 -12.29
CA SER A 81 -9.09 1.44 -11.09
C SER A 81 -10.09 1.18 -9.96
N ILE A 82 -11.11 2.04 -9.81
CA ILE A 82 -12.22 1.78 -8.86
C ILE A 82 -12.92 0.47 -9.22
N MET A 83 -13.18 0.20 -10.50
CA MET A 83 -13.76 -1.09 -10.90
C MET A 83 -12.80 -2.25 -10.71
N ALA A 84 -11.48 -2.01 -10.81
CA ALA A 84 -10.46 -3.02 -10.54
C ALA A 84 -10.47 -3.49 -9.08
N MET A 85 -10.93 -2.67 -8.13
CA MET A 85 -11.17 -3.13 -6.76
C MET A 85 -12.19 -4.26 -6.65
N ALA A 86 -13.16 -4.31 -7.56
CA ALA A 86 -14.18 -5.36 -7.57
C ALA A 86 -13.76 -6.60 -8.38
N PHE A 87 -13.00 -6.40 -9.46
CA PHE A 87 -12.77 -7.45 -10.48
C PHE A 87 -11.33 -7.94 -10.60
N VAL A 88 -10.35 -7.17 -10.13
CA VAL A 88 -8.92 -7.48 -10.26
C VAL A 88 -8.32 -7.76 -8.89
N HIS A 89 -8.44 -6.82 -7.96
CA HIS A 89 -7.82 -6.91 -6.64
C HIS A 89 -8.19 -8.18 -5.85
N PRO A 90 -9.48 -8.61 -5.78
CA PRO A 90 -9.86 -9.77 -4.96
C PRO A 90 -9.28 -11.09 -5.46
N VAL A 91 -8.89 -11.16 -6.74
CA VAL A 91 -8.39 -12.36 -7.41
C VAL A 91 -6.91 -12.27 -7.80
N ALA A 92 -6.22 -11.20 -7.41
CA ALA A 92 -4.82 -10.96 -7.78
C ALA A 92 -3.88 -12.12 -7.41
N HIS A 93 -4.18 -12.85 -6.33
CA HIS A 93 -3.41 -14.00 -5.85
C HIS A 93 -3.54 -15.26 -6.73
N PHE A 94 -4.48 -15.29 -7.66
CA PHE A 94 -4.64 -16.37 -8.65
C PHE A 94 -3.90 -16.11 -9.96
N SER A 95 -3.09 -15.04 -10.04
CA SER A 95 -2.37 -14.67 -11.25
C SER A 95 -1.40 -15.76 -11.72
N ASP A 96 -1.44 -16.06 -13.02
CA ASP A 96 -0.49 -16.97 -13.66
C ASP A 96 0.74 -16.19 -14.16
N LEU A 97 1.83 -16.27 -13.39
CA LEU A 97 3.07 -15.58 -13.71
C LEU A 97 3.76 -16.11 -14.98
N SER A 98 3.46 -17.35 -15.41
CA SER A 98 4.01 -17.90 -16.65
C SER A 98 3.42 -17.26 -17.91
N SER A 99 2.26 -16.60 -17.77
CA SER A 99 1.56 -15.89 -18.84
C SER A 99 1.95 -14.42 -18.97
N VAL A 100 2.77 -13.90 -18.05
CA VAL A 100 3.18 -12.49 -18.03
C VAL A 100 4.21 -12.25 -19.14
N PRO A 101 3.99 -11.28 -20.05
CA PRO A 101 4.96 -10.95 -21.10
C PRO A 101 6.30 -10.51 -20.51
N GLN A 102 7.41 -10.85 -21.18
CA GLN A 102 8.75 -10.59 -20.67
C GLN A 102 9.04 -9.09 -20.47
N GLU A 103 8.44 -8.23 -21.29
CA GLU A 103 8.49 -6.77 -21.18
C GLU A 103 7.83 -6.22 -19.91
N ASN A 104 6.93 -6.99 -19.30
CA ASN A 104 6.26 -6.67 -18.04
C ASN A 104 6.97 -7.26 -16.82
N ILE A 105 8.13 -7.88 -17.03
CA ILE A 105 8.93 -8.49 -15.98
C ILE A 105 10.24 -7.70 -15.86
N THR A 106 10.49 -7.17 -14.68
CA THR A 106 11.78 -6.54 -14.36
C THR A 106 12.42 -7.26 -13.18
N SER A 107 13.76 -7.27 -13.15
CA SER A 107 14.51 -7.90 -12.06
C SER A 107 15.67 -7.00 -11.66
N THR A 108 15.91 -6.89 -10.36
CA THR A 108 17.03 -6.11 -9.81
C THR A 108 17.61 -6.84 -8.61
N VAL A 109 18.94 -6.93 -8.54
CA VAL A 109 19.66 -7.48 -7.39
C VAL A 109 19.98 -6.32 -6.46
N ASN A 110 19.66 -6.46 -5.18
CA ASN A 110 19.96 -5.46 -4.16
C ASN A 110 21.35 -5.66 -3.54
N ASP A 111 21.77 -4.73 -2.68
CA ASP A 111 23.10 -4.76 -2.05
C ASP A 111 23.31 -5.93 -1.07
N GLN A 112 22.24 -6.61 -0.65
CA GLN A 112 22.27 -7.80 0.20
C GLN A 112 22.32 -9.11 -0.63
N GLY A 113 22.32 -9.01 -1.96
CA GLY A 113 22.40 -10.15 -2.88
C GLY A 113 21.05 -10.80 -3.21
N GLY A 114 19.94 -10.35 -2.61
CA GLY A 114 18.61 -10.82 -2.95
C GLY A 114 18.10 -10.21 -4.26
N THR A 115 17.32 -10.98 -5.00
CA THR A 115 16.71 -10.53 -6.27
C THR A 115 15.26 -10.09 -6.03
N LEU A 116 14.92 -8.86 -6.43
CA LEU A 116 13.54 -8.40 -6.55
C LEU A 116 13.09 -8.61 -8.00
N SER A 117 12.15 -9.53 -8.22
CA SER A 117 11.47 -9.72 -9.50
C SER A 117 10.06 -9.12 -9.45
N PHE A 118 9.80 -8.15 -10.31
CA PHE A 118 8.52 -7.48 -10.41
C PHE A 118 7.77 -7.95 -11.65
N TYR A 119 6.51 -8.34 -11.45
CA TYR A 119 5.60 -8.82 -12.49
C TYR A 119 4.39 -7.89 -12.58
N LEU A 120 4.18 -7.27 -13.73
CA LEU A 120 2.94 -6.58 -14.08
C LEU A 120 2.03 -7.52 -14.88
N VAL A 121 1.03 -8.09 -14.22
CA VAL A 121 0.06 -9.02 -14.83
C VAL A 121 -0.95 -8.23 -15.66
N PRO A 122 -0.96 -8.35 -17.01
CA PRO A 122 -1.88 -7.59 -17.85
C PRO A 122 -3.34 -7.96 -17.59
N ALA A 123 -4.23 -6.98 -17.63
CA ALA A 123 -5.66 -7.21 -17.55
C ALA A 123 -6.19 -7.55 -18.96
N LYS A 124 -6.78 -8.73 -19.13
CA LYS A 124 -7.36 -9.16 -20.42
C LYS A 124 -8.52 -8.28 -20.87
N GLN A 125 -9.29 -7.77 -19.93
CA GLN A 125 -10.46 -6.92 -20.13
C GLN A 125 -10.30 -5.66 -19.27
N LEU A 126 -10.84 -4.53 -19.72
CA LEU A 126 -10.84 -3.34 -18.87
C LEU A 126 -11.79 -3.56 -17.69
N PRO A 127 -11.35 -3.38 -16.43
CA PRO A 127 -12.24 -3.43 -15.28
C PRO A 127 -13.45 -2.50 -15.42
N LEU A 128 -13.27 -1.32 -16.04
CA LEU A 128 -14.33 -0.34 -16.28
C LEU A 128 -15.55 -0.92 -17.03
N THR A 129 -15.33 -1.85 -17.96
CA THR A 129 -16.38 -2.37 -18.83
C THR A 129 -16.91 -3.74 -18.38
N MET A 130 -16.32 -4.34 -17.35
CA MET A 130 -16.80 -5.58 -16.73
C MET A 130 -18.30 -5.56 -16.38
N PRO A 131 -18.89 -4.46 -15.86
CA PRO A 131 -20.33 -4.40 -15.60
C PRO A 131 -21.20 -4.60 -16.85
N LEU A 132 -20.73 -4.20 -18.03
CA LEU A 132 -21.46 -4.41 -19.29
C LEU A 132 -21.54 -5.91 -19.62
N ARG A 133 -20.44 -6.64 -19.41
CA ARG A 133 -20.39 -8.10 -19.56
C ARG A 133 -21.32 -8.78 -18.57
N GLN A 134 -21.34 -8.32 -17.32
CA GLN A 134 -22.26 -8.83 -16.30
C GLN A 134 -23.74 -8.56 -16.63
N ALA A 135 -24.02 -7.45 -17.33
CA ALA A 135 -25.34 -7.13 -17.84
C ALA A 135 -25.74 -7.93 -19.09
N GLY A 136 -24.86 -8.82 -19.59
CA GLY A 136 -25.14 -9.69 -20.73
C GLY A 136 -24.86 -9.05 -22.09
N VAL A 137 -24.14 -7.92 -22.14
CA VAL A 137 -23.65 -7.38 -23.42
C VAL A 137 -22.64 -8.36 -24.01
N PRO A 138 -22.74 -8.74 -25.30
CA PRO A 138 -21.82 -9.70 -25.92
C PRO A 138 -20.35 -9.25 -25.83
N ASP A 139 -19.44 -10.19 -25.60
CA ASP A 139 -18.02 -9.91 -25.41
C ASP A 139 -17.42 -9.20 -26.62
N GLU A 140 -17.85 -9.51 -27.84
CA GLU A 140 -17.37 -8.87 -29.06
C GLU A 140 -17.65 -7.36 -29.02
N VAL A 141 -18.83 -6.96 -28.55
CA VAL A 141 -19.20 -5.55 -28.44
C VAL A 141 -18.38 -4.86 -27.35
N VAL A 142 -18.21 -5.50 -26.19
CA VAL A 142 -17.46 -4.89 -25.08
C VAL A 142 -15.97 -4.83 -25.39
N ASN A 143 -15.43 -5.79 -26.14
CA ASN A 143 -14.02 -5.78 -26.55
C ASN A 143 -13.69 -4.60 -27.48
N GLU A 144 -14.62 -4.19 -28.35
CA GLU A 144 -14.44 -2.96 -29.16
C GLU A 144 -14.43 -1.69 -28.29
N ILE A 145 -15.26 -1.66 -27.24
CA ILE A 145 -15.24 -0.58 -26.26
C ILE A 145 -13.91 -0.59 -25.51
N ASP A 146 -13.43 -1.76 -25.09
CA ASP A 146 -12.13 -1.90 -24.43
C ASP A 146 -11.00 -1.39 -25.32
N ALA A 147 -10.96 -1.81 -26.58
CA ALA A 147 -9.95 -1.39 -27.54
C ALA A 147 -9.95 0.14 -27.74
N THR A 148 -11.13 0.77 -27.68
CA THR A 148 -11.26 2.23 -27.82
C THR A 148 -10.80 2.97 -26.56
N LEU A 149 -11.15 2.49 -25.36
CA LEU A 149 -10.88 3.18 -24.11
C LEU A 149 -9.47 2.93 -23.57
N ARG A 150 -8.91 1.75 -23.83
CA ARG A 150 -7.65 1.29 -23.24
C ARG A 150 -6.48 2.24 -23.51
N PRO A 151 -6.24 2.77 -24.72
CA PRO A 151 -5.14 3.70 -24.94
C PRO A 151 -5.20 4.95 -24.06
N THR A 152 -6.40 5.50 -23.84
CA THR A 152 -6.61 6.68 -22.97
C THR A 152 -6.41 6.33 -21.50
N ILE A 153 -6.85 5.15 -21.07
CA ILE A 153 -6.66 4.69 -19.69
C ILE A 153 -5.18 4.39 -19.42
N ASP A 154 -4.51 3.66 -20.32
CA ASP A 154 -3.11 3.27 -20.18
C ASP A 154 -2.16 4.47 -20.17
N ALA A 155 -2.51 5.54 -20.90
CA ALA A 155 -1.75 6.78 -20.89
C ALA A 155 -1.64 7.42 -19.49
N ALA A 156 -2.53 7.07 -18.55
CA ALA A 156 -2.49 7.57 -17.18
C ALA A 156 -1.52 6.81 -16.26
N TYR A 157 -0.98 5.65 -16.69
CA TYR A 157 -0.09 4.81 -15.90
C TYR A 157 1.36 4.92 -16.39
N ALA A 158 2.31 5.02 -15.46
CA ALA A 158 3.74 4.98 -15.80
C ALA A 158 4.24 3.52 -15.82
N ARG A 159 4.09 2.85 -16.97
CA ARG A 159 4.36 1.40 -17.13
C ARG A 159 5.83 0.97 -17.00
N ASN A 160 6.79 1.89 -17.09
CA ASN A 160 8.23 1.59 -16.98
C ASN A 160 8.85 2.01 -15.63
N ARG A 161 8.08 1.99 -14.54
CA ARG A 161 8.61 2.36 -13.22
C ARG A 161 9.23 1.14 -12.53
N PRO A 162 10.53 1.16 -12.17
CA PRO A 162 11.10 0.13 -11.31
C PRO A 162 10.40 0.15 -9.94
N PRO A 163 10.16 -1.01 -9.32
CA PRO A 163 9.55 -1.06 -8.00
C PRO A 163 10.41 -0.30 -6.98
N PRO A 164 9.79 0.41 -6.03
CA PRO A 164 10.52 1.10 -4.96
C PRO A 164 11.23 0.10 -4.03
N SER A 165 12.55 -0.06 -4.19
CA SER A 165 13.44 -0.73 -3.22
C SER A 165 14.04 0.27 -2.25
N ALA A 166 14.51 -0.20 -1.09
CA ALA A 166 15.16 0.64 -0.08
C ALA A 166 16.36 1.43 -0.65
N THR A 167 17.21 0.81 -1.48
CA THR A 167 18.33 1.51 -2.18
C THR A 167 17.84 2.65 -3.09
N VAL A 168 16.71 2.47 -3.77
CA VAL A 168 16.17 3.44 -4.75
C VAL A 168 15.43 4.59 -4.04
N ALA A 169 14.83 4.33 -2.87
CA ALA A 169 14.14 5.35 -2.08
C ALA A 169 15.10 6.42 -1.51
N THR A 170 16.38 6.09 -1.30
CA THR A 170 17.43 7.04 -0.89
C THR A 170 17.90 8.00 -1.99
N ALA A 171 17.56 7.76 -3.27
CA ALA A 171 18.01 8.57 -4.41
C ALA A 171 17.07 9.74 -4.77
N VAL A 172 15.99 9.96 -4.01
CA VAL A 172 15.12 11.13 -4.20
C VAL A 172 15.64 12.26 -3.29
N GLU A 173 16.42 13.17 -3.89
CA GLU A 173 16.91 14.39 -3.24
C GLU A 173 15.79 15.14 -2.49
N PRO A 174 16.02 15.60 -1.25
CA PRO A 174 15.03 16.38 -0.53
C PRO A 174 14.86 17.73 -1.24
N ILE A 175 13.63 18.05 -1.63
CA ILE A 175 13.26 19.42 -2.00
C ILE A 175 13.63 20.33 -0.82
N THR A 176 14.65 21.17 -1.02
CA THR A 176 15.07 22.17 -0.06
C THR A 176 13.92 23.16 0.11
N SER A 177 13.19 23.03 1.22
CA SER A 177 12.17 23.98 1.61
C SER A 177 12.84 25.33 1.84
N GLY A 178 12.63 26.25 0.90
CA GLY A 178 13.24 27.57 0.87
C GLY A 178 13.06 28.30 2.20
N SER A 179 14.17 28.62 2.83
CA SER A 179 14.26 29.58 3.93
C SER A 179 13.81 30.95 3.41
N VAL A 180 12.61 31.39 3.78
CA VAL A 180 12.19 32.78 3.61
C VAL A 180 13.02 33.64 4.57
N ASP A 181 14.04 34.27 3.98
CA ASP A 181 14.88 35.26 4.61
C ASP A 181 14.04 36.48 4.99
N ARG A 182 13.95 36.74 6.31
CA ARG A 182 13.14 37.82 6.88
C ARG A 182 14.02 39.06 6.93
N THR A 183 13.95 39.88 5.88
CA THR A 183 14.68 41.15 5.81
C THR A 183 14.23 42.10 6.92
N SER A 184 15.24 42.61 7.62
CA SER A 184 15.15 43.56 8.73
C SER A 184 14.86 44.97 8.23
N ALA A 185 13.92 45.67 8.88
CA ALA A 185 13.84 47.13 8.85
C ALA A 185 13.60 47.65 10.28
N SER A 186 14.47 48.60 10.67
CA SER A 186 14.69 49.13 12.02
C SER A 186 14.00 50.48 12.21
N VAL A 187 13.27 50.70 13.32
CA VAL A 187 13.08 52.03 13.96
C VAL A 187 12.92 51.88 15.49
N LYS A 188 13.60 52.76 16.23
CA LYS A 188 13.79 52.85 17.70
C LYS A 188 12.65 53.58 18.46
N PRO A 189 12.65 53.61 19.82
CA PRO A 189 11.46 53.77 20.67
C PRO A 189 11.16 55.20 21.14
N SER A 190 9.93 55.48 21.56
CA SER A 190 9.62 56.61 22.45
C SER A 190 8.47 56.29 23.43
N LYS A 191 8.61 56.83 24.65
CA LYS A 191 7.72 56.66 25.82
C LYS A 191 6.54 57.64 25.76
N GLY A 192 5.38 57.23 26.28
CA GLY A 192 4.27 58.12 26.62
C GLY A 192 3.18 57.41 27.42
N SER A 193 3.13 57.68 28.72
CA SER A 193 2.15 57.16 29.70
C SER A 193 0.80 57.87 29.59
N ARG A 194 -0.31 57.14 29.81
CA ARG A 194 -1.47 57.55 30.67
C ARG A 194 -2.52 56.43 30.76
N GLU A 195 -2.39 55.65 31.82
CA GLU A 195 -3.40 55.35 32.85
C GLU A 195 -4.90 55.51 32.53
N ASN A 196 -5.67 54.41 32.70
CA ASN A 196 -6.91 54.43 33.48
C ASN A 196 -7.18 53.05 34.12
N ALA A 197 -7.33 53.05 35.45
CA ALA A 197 -7.77 51.93 36.29
C ALA A 197 -9.27 51.63 36.07
N ASN A 198 -9.86 50.45 36.36
CA ASN A 198 -10.05 49.79 37.68
C ASN A 198 -10.82 48.42 37.44
N PRO A 199 -11.06 47.51 38.42
CA PRO A 199 -10.68 46.11 38.30
C PRO A 199 -11.81 45.11 38.67
N SER A 200 -11.43 43.86 38.98
CA SER A 200 -12.20 42.72 39.52
C SER A 200 -12.60 41.73 38.41
N ARG A 201 -12.20 40.46 38.43
CA ARG A 201 -12.34 39.51 39.53
C ARG A 201 -11.37 38.33 39.35
N ARG A 202 -10.62 38.04 40.40
CA ARG A 202 -9.72 36.90 40.57
C ARG A 202 -10.54 35.69 41.01
N VAL A 203 -10.39 34.53 40.37
CA VAL A 203 -10.51 33.21 41.02
C VAL A 203 -9.47 32.29 40.40
N SER A 204 -8.54 31.83 41.24
CA SER A 204 -7.57 30.77 40.91
C SER A 204 -8.15 29.40 41.24
N ALA A 205 -7.73 28.42 40.43
CA ALA A 205 -7.36 27.05 40.76
C ALA A 205 -8.44 26.06 41.28
N ALA A 206 -8.60 24.95 40.54
CA ALA A 206 -8.33 23.60 41.05
C ALA A 206 -8.30 22.58 39.89
N ARG A 207 -7.25 21.75 39.85
CA ARG A 207 -7.22 20.45 39.15
C ARG A 207 -8.13 19.45 39.87
N PRO A 208 -8.61 18.40 39.18
CA PRO A 208 -8.75 17.12 39.82
C PRO A 208 -8.01 15.99 39.09
N ASP A 209 -7.66 15.00 39.91
CA ASP A 209 -6.76 13.89 39.69
C ASP A 209 -7.28 12.78 38.77
N ALA A 210 -6.33 11.99 38.25
CA ALA A 210 -6.55 10.73 37.54
C ALA A 210 -6.93 9.60 38.52
N PRO A 211 -7.68 8.57 38.08
CA PRO A 211 -7.76 7.31 38.79
C PRO A 211 -6.84 6.25 38.18
N ASP A 212 -5.95 5.72 39.02
CA ASP A 212 -5.26 4.44 38.86
C ASP A 212 -6.17 3.31 39.32
N VAL A 213 -6.33 2.26 38.49
CA VAL A 213 -6.90 0.98 38.90
C VAL A 213 -6.26 -0.16 38.10
N SER A 214 -5.43 -0.97 38.78
CA SER A 214 -5.03 -2.32 38.38
C SER A 214 -5.71 -3.36 39.30
N PRO A 215 -5.56 -4.68 39.07
CA PRO A 215 -6.15 -5.48 38.01
C PRO A 215 -7.17 -6.50 38.57
N SER A 216 -8.21 -6.86 37.81
CA SER A 216 -9.17 -7.90 38.22
C SER A 216 -8.90 -9.22 37.50
N THR A 217 -8.49 -10.22 38.26
CA THR A 217 -8.49 -11.64 37.91
C THR A 217 -9.91 -12.13 37.58
N ARG A 218 -10.10 -12.72 36.40
CA ARG A 218 -11.25 -13.61 36.15
C ARG A 218 -10.84 -14.89 35.43
N ARG A 219 -11.21 -15.98 36.10
CA ARG A 219 -11.05 -17.39 35.80
C ARG A 219 -12.09 -17.81 34.75
N GLY A 220 -11.65 -18.55 33.74
CA GLY A 220 -12.37 -19.66 33.10
C GLY A 220 -13.59 -19.37 32.23
N SER A 221 -13.46 -19.63 30.93
CA SER A 221 -14.48 -20.32 30.14
C SER A 221 -13.84 -21.00 28.93
N SER A 222 -13.76 -22.32 29.05
CA SER A 222 -13.38 -23.32 28.05
C SER A 222 -14.34 -23.32 26.86
N LEU A 223 -13.77 -23.37 25.65
CA LEU A 223 -14.49 -23.67 24.41
C LEU A 223 -14.62 -25.20 24.25
N PRO A 224 -15.77 -25.73 23.76
CA PRO A 224 -15.94 -27.16 23.51
C PRO A 224 -15.26 -27.60 22.20
N PRO A 225 -14.78 -28.86 22.08
CA PRO A 225 -14.26 -29.39 20.83
C PRO A 225 -15.42 -29.79 19.89
N SER A 226 -15.32 -29.39 18.63
CA SER A 226 -16.21 -29.88 17.56
C SER A 226 -15.78 -31.28 17.13
N ALA A 227 -16.70 -32.23 17.26
CA ALA A 227 -16.56 -33.58 16.75
C ALA A 227 -16.96 -33.62 15.26
N ALA A 228 -16.09 -34.17 14.42
CA ALA A 228 -16.47 -34.72 13.12
C ALA A 228 -15.70 -36.02 12.89
N GLY A 229 -16.40 -37.14 13.05
CA GLY A 229 -15.93 -38.48 12.72
C GLY A 229 -16.10 -38.77 11.23
N THR A 230 -15.00 -39.16 10.59
CA THR A 230 -14.76 -40.34 9.76
C THR A 230 -15.86 -40.86 8.82
N SER A 231 -15.60 -40.90 7.51
CA SER A 231 -15.49 -42.16 6.74
C SER A 231 -15.04 -41.94 5.28
N ALA A 232 -13.98 -42.65 4.88
CA ALA A 232 -13.62 -42.91 3.49
C ALA A 232 -13.23 -44.40 3.40
N PRO A 233 -13.77 -45.20 2.46
CA PRO A 233 -13.40 -46.60 2.34
C PRO A 233 -12.13 -46.78 1.49
N ARG A 234 -11.27 -47.69 1.95
CA ARG A 234 -10.12 -48.21 1.20
C ARG A 234 -10.59 -49.27 0.19
N SER A 235 -10.15 -49.17 -1.05
CA SER A 235 -10.22 -50.26 -2.03
C SER A 235 -9.20 -51.36 -1.69
N PRO A 236 -9.52 -52.66 -1.92
CA PRO A 236 -8.57 -53.73 -1.78
C PRO A 236 -7.77 -53.97 -3.07
N VAL A 237 -6.53 -54.35 -2.86
CA VAL A 237 -5.60 -54.96 -3.82
C VAL A 237 -6.17 -56.29 -4.33
N ARG A 238 -6.14 -56.49 -5.64
CA ARG A 238 -5.89 -57.80 -6.26
C ARG A 238 -5.29 -57.63 -7.64
#